data_AF-A0A846D617-F1
#
_entry.id   AF-A0A846D617-F1
#
_cell.length_a   1.000
_cell.length_b   1.000
_cell.length_c   1.000
_cell.angle_alpha   90.00
_cell.angle_beta   90.00
_cell.angle_gamma   90.00
#
_symmetry.space_group_name_H-M   'P 1'
#
loop_
_entity.id
_entity.type
_entity.pdbx_description
1 polymer ?
#
loop_
_entity_poly.entity_id
_entity_poly.type
_entity_poly.pdbx_seq_one_letter_code
_entity_poly.pdbx_strand_id
1 'polypeptide(L)'
;MEKLYSVHPKYLETVKLVWKRKRRGRDIDLANELDLDLPIVNLFLIGKPIKGLFFVEICQALQLNWREIAGLDLLETPVKSSEIEVDTSEVDTVDTSDGIGPRPSYANAKPKPIEEVNTVDDALGELVDTLKEMLRRLTRKAGNILKADRTSIFLLDEHSNIL
;
A
#
# COMPACT_ATOMS: atom_id res chain seq x y z
N MET A 1 14.14 -17.67 -10.90
CA MET A 1 15.11 -17.43 -9.80
C MET A 1 14.32 -16.90 -8.63
N GLU A 2 14.30 -17.62 -7.51
CA GLU A 2 13.67 -17.14 -6.29
C GLU A 2 14.51 -15.98 -5.73
N LYS A 3 13.91 -14.81 -5.51
CA LYS A 3 14.59 -13.68 -4.86
C LYS A 3 14.59 -13.91 -3.36
N LEU A 4 15.76 -13.78 -2.75
CA LEU A 4 15.96 -13.85 -1.30
C LEU A 4 15.99 -12.42 -0.74
N TYR A 5 15.32 -12.20 0.38
CA TYR A 5 15.28 -10.92 1.08
C TYR A 5 15.66 -11.13 2.54
N SER A 6 16.35 -10.15 3.11
CA SER A 6 16.79 -10.13 4.50
C SER A 6 16.37 -8.82 5.14
N VAL A 7 16.02 -8.87 6.42
CA VAL A 7 15.75 -7.65 7.19
C VAL A 7 17.04 -6.85 7.32
N HIS A 8 17.00 -5.58 6.92
CA HIS A 8 18.14 -4.69 7.03
C HIS A 8 18.45 -4.42 8.53
N PRO A 9 19.72 -4.42 8.95
CA PRO A 9 20.10 -4.34 10.38
C PRO A 9 19.48 -3.15 11.13
N LYS A 10 19.32 -2.01 10.44
CA LYS A 10 18.66 -0.79 10.97
C LYS A 10 17.23 -1.03 11.45
N TYR A 11 16.50 -1.93 10.79
CA TYR A 11 15.07 -2.17 11.05
C TYR A 11 14.82 -3.38 11.94
N LEU A 12 15.87 -4.15 12.28
CA LEU A 12 15.75 -5.39 13.02
C LEU A 12 15.16 -5.20 14.42
N GLU A 13 15.58 -4.13 15.11
CA GLU A 13 15.03 -3.78 16.43
C GLU A 13 13.58 -3.27 16.34
N THR A 14 13.24 -2.51 15.29
CA THR A 14 11.86 -2.07 15.03
C THR A 14 10.95 -3.28 14.77
N VAL A 15 11.40 -4.23 13.95
CA VAL A 15 10.68 -5.47 13.67
C VAL A 15 10.44 -6.25 14.96
N LYS A 16 11.46 -6.44 15.80
CA LYS A 16 11.32 -7.11 17.11
C LYS A 16 10.37 -6.37 18.06
N LEU A 17 10.35 -5.05 18.04
CA LEU A 17 9.46 -4.26 18.90
C LEU A 17 8.00 -4.40 18.45
N VAL A 18 7.75 -4.29 17.15
CA VAL A 18 6.41 -4.48 16.55
C VAL A 18 5.93 -5.91 16.77
N TRP A 19 6.83 -6.89 16.61
CA TRP A 19 6.60 -8.29 16.91
C TRP A 19 6.09 -8.52 18.33
N LYS A 20 6.84 -8.01 19.33
CA LYS A 20 6.50 -8.13 20.74
C LYS A 20 5.15 -7.48 21.06
N ARG A 21 4.86 -6.32 20.43
CA ARG A 21 3.61 -5.58 20.65
C ARG A 21 2.38 -6.29 20.08
N LYS A 22 2.48 -6.86 18.89
CA LYS A 22 1.31 -7.35 18.14
C LYS A 22 0.87 -8.76 18.53
N ARG A 23 1.81 -9.64 18.90
CA ARG A 23 1.52 -11.08 19.07
C ARG A 23 1.96 -11.64 20.42
N ARG A 24 2.20 -10.78 21.43
CA ARG A 24 2.75 -11.16 22.75
C ARG A 24 4.05 -11.99 22.68
N GLY A 25 4.76 -11.94 21.55
CA GLY A 25 6.06 -12.62 21.36
C GLY A 25 6.01 -14.14 21.22
N ARG A 26 4.90 -14.73 20.73
CA ARG A 26 4.86 -16.18 20.43
C ARG A 26 5.11 -16.44 18.94
N ASP A 27 6.31 -16.92 18.65
CA ASP A 27 6.72 -17.26 17.28
C ASP A 27 5.87 -18.38 16.66
N ILE A 28 5.37 -19.28 17.51
CA ILE A 28 4.47 -20.38 17.14
C ILE A 28 3.13 -19.84 16.60
N ASP A 29 2.62 -18.74 17.14
CA ASP A 29 1.32 -18.22 16.72
C ASP A 29 1.39 -17.64 15.30
N LEU A 30 2.48 -16.96 14.93
CA LEU A 30 2.66 -16.48 13.56
C LEU A 30 2.97 -17.61 12.59
N ALA A 31 3.79 -18.57 13.02
CA ALA A 31 4.08 -19.76 12.24
C ALA A 31 2.77 -20.48 11.86
N ASN A 32 1.87 -20.66 12.82
CA ASN A 32 0.55 -21.25 12.59
C ASN A 32 -0.39 -20.34 11.78
N GLU A 33 -0.34 -19.03 11.96
CA GLU A 33 -1.22 -18.08 11.24
C GLU A 33 -0.87 -17.98 9.75
N LEU A 34 0.42 -18.12 9.41
CA LEU A 34 0.91 -18.00 8.04
C LEU A 34 1.20 -19.37 7.39
N ASP A 35 0.88 -20.47 8.07
CA ASP A 35 1.28 -21.84 7.69
C ASP A 35 2.78 -21.92 7.33
N LEU A 36 3.62 -21.20 8.10
CA LEU A 36 5.06 -21.14 7.94
C LEU A 36 5.76 -21.99 8.99
N ASP A 37 6.89 -22.57 8.59
CA ASP A 37 7.80 -23.21 9.52
C ASP A 37 8.34 -22.18 10.53
N LEU A 38 8.29 -22.52 11.81
CA LEU A 38 8.87 -21.74 12.91
C LEU A 38 10.34 -21.29 12.63
N PRO A 39 11.20 -22.14 12.03
CA PRO A 39 12.51 -21.72 11.53
C PRO A 39 12.49 -20.48 10.62
N ILE A 40 11.52 -20.35 9.71
CA ILE A 40 11.45 -19.23 8.75
C ILE A 40 11.17 -17.92 9.48
N VAL A 41 10.26 -17.95 10.46
CA VAL A 41 9.96 -16.80 11.32
C VAL A 41 11.20 -16.39 12.12
N ASN A 42 11.92 -17.36 12.69
CA ASN A 42 13.16 -17.07 13.41
C ASN A 42 14.25 -16.51 12.49
N LEU A 43 14.40 -17.04 11.27
CA LEU A 43 15.33 -16.49 10.27
C LEU A 43 15.00 -15.03 9.94
N PHE A 44 13.72 -14.69 9.81
CA PHE A 44 13.27 -13.31 9.60
C PHE A 44 13.64 -12.40 10.79
N LEU A 45 13.38 -12.82 12.02
CA LEU A 45 13.68 -12.05 13.24
C LEU A 45 15.19 -11.86 13.48
N ILE A 46 16.01 -12.79 13.00
CA ILE A 46 17.48 -12.71 13.02
C ILE A 46 18.00 -11.87 11.83
N GLY A 47 17.17 -11.60 10.82
CA GLY A 47 17.55 -10.88 9.60
C GLY A 47 18.34 -11.74 8.61
N LYS A 48 18.22 -13.06 8.68
CA LYS A 48 18.76 -13.98 7.68
C LYS A 48 17.93 -13.92 6.39
N PRO A 49 18.55 -14.23 5.22
CA PRO A 49 17.85 -14.23 3.96
C PRO A 49 16.80 -15.35 3.92
N ILE A 50 15.56 -14.97 3.60
CA ILE A 50 14.44 -15.88 3.39
C ILE A 50 13.83 -15.65 2.00
N LYS A 51 13.02 -16.60 1.52
CA LYS A 51 12.33 -16.47 0.23
C LYS A 51 11.43 -15.23 0.23
N GLY A 52 11.36 -14.53 -0.89
CA GLY A 52 10.58 -13.30 -0.98
C GLY A 52 9.09 -13.43 -0.72
N LEU A 53 8.48 -14.58 -1.02
CA LEU A 53 7.07 -14.83 -0.69
C LEU A 53 6.87 -14.75 0.84
N PHE A 54 7.62 -15.57 1.58
CA PHE A 54 7.59 -15.59 3.04
C PHE A 54 7.95 -14.24 3.66
N PHE A 55 8.92 -13.53 3.07
CA PHE A 55 9.31 -12.21 3.55
C PHE A 55 8.16 -11.20 3.46
N VAL A 56 7.47 -11.17 2.32
CA VAL A 56 6.33 -10.27 2.10
C VAL A 56 5.16 -10.65 2.99
N GLU A 57 4.85 -11.94 3.14
CA GLU A 57 3.77 -12.45 3.99
C GLU A 57 3.99 -12.07 5.47
N ILE A 58 5.20 -12.28 6.00
CA ILE A 58 5.54 -11.90 7.37
C ILE A 58 5.45 -10.38 7.55
N CYS A 59 5.95 -9.59 6.59
CA CYS A 59 5.82 -8.13 6.62
C CYS A 59 4.35 -7.68 6.61
N GLN A 60 3.49 -8.29 5.79
CA GLN A 60 2.06 -7.99 5.74
C GLN A 60 1.37 -8.33 7.07
N ALA A 61 1.66 -9.50 7.63
CA ALA A 61 1.14 -9.92 8.93
C ALA A 61 1.53 -8.93 10.04
N LEU A 62 2.71 -8.32 9.93
CA LEU A 62 3.21 -7.31 10.87
C LEU A 62 2.82 -5.87 10.50
N GLN A 63 2.14 -5.65 9.38
CA GLN A 63 1.81 -4.32 8.82
C GLN A 63 3.07 -3.46 8.60
N LEU A 64 4.14 -4.10 8.15
CA LEU A 64 5.42 -3.46 7.83
C LEU A 64 5.60 -3.39 6.31
N ASN A 65 6.25 -2.34 5.84
CA ASN A 65 6.60 -2.22 4.43
C ASN A 65 7.83 -3.08 4.11
N TRP A 66 7.64 -4.15 3.32
CA TRP A 66 8.73 -5.07 3.00
C TRP A 66 9.89 -4.40 2.24
N ARG A 67 9.66 -3.35 1.45
CA ARG A 67 10.73 -2.65 0.70
C ARG A 67 11.63 -1.87 1.64
N GLU A 68 11.02 -1.16 2.57
CA GLU A 68 11.72 -0.40 3.60
C GLU A 68 12.53 -1.34 4.51
N ILE A 69 11.89 -2.41 5.00
CA ILE A 69 12.51 -3.38 5.90
C ILE A 69 13.65 -4.15 5.21
N ALA A 70 13.54 -4.41 3.92
CA ALA A 70 14.61 -5.01 3.12
C ALA A 70 15.75 -4.02 2.77
N GLY A 71 15.61 -2.74 3.13
CA GLY A 71 16.59 -1.69 2.82
C GLY A 71 16.63 -1.31 1.33
N LEU A 72 15.57 -1.61 0.57
CA LEU A 72 15.49 -1.28 -0.85
C LEU A 72 15.17 0.20 -1.10
N ASP A 73 14.53 0.86 -0.12
CA ASP A 73 14.20 2.29 -0.18
C ASP A 73 15.40 3.19 0.21
N LEU A 74 16.49 2.61 0.75
CA LEU A 74 17.69 3.36 1.16
C LEU A 74 18.56 3.79 -0.04
N LEU A 75 18.28 3.31 -1.24
CA LEU A 75 19.00 3.69 -2.46
C LEU A 75 18.45 4.94 -3.15
N GLU A 76 17.33 5.50 -2.69
CA GLU A 76 16.69 6.66 -3.32
C GLU A 76 16.90 8.01 -2.62
N THR A 77 17.81 8.14 -1.64
CA THR A 77 18.15 9.48 -1.12
C THR A 77 19.63 9.67 -0.79
N PRO A 78 20.26 10.68 -1.40
CA PRO A 78 21.13 11.59 -0.69
C PRO A 78 20.55 13.00 -0.82
N VAL A 79 19.48 13.32 -0.08
CA VAL A 79 19.17 14.72 0.22
C VAL A 79 18.74 14.82 1.67
N LYS A 80 19.73 15.08 2.53
CA LYS A 80 19.52 15.79 3.78
C LYS A 80 18.87 17.13 3.43
N SER A 81 17.66 17.36 3.90
CA SER A 81 17.13 18.71 4.07
C SER A 81 16.78 18.86 5.53
N SER A 82 17.72 19.47 6.23
CA SER A 82 17.65 19.88 7.61
C SER A 82 16.45 20.80 7.84
N GLU A 83 15.84 20.67 9.01
CA GLU A 83 15.08 21.74 9.67
C GLU A 83 15.86 23.06 9.66
N ILE A 84 15.15 24.18 9.55
CA ILE A 84 15.28 25.36 10.44
C ILE A 84 13.97 26.15 10.37
N GLU A 85 13.57 26.59 11.56
CA GLU A 85 12.34 27.25 11.98
C GLU A 85 12.38 28.78 11.78
N VAL A 86 11.21 29.43 11.98
CA VAL A 86 11.01 30.80 12.53
C VAL A 86 11.34 31.95 11.56
N ASP A 87 10.56 33.02 11.37
CA ASP A 87 9.87 33.85 12.34
C ASP A 87 8.68 34.64 11.74
N THR A 88 7.78 34.98 12.64
CA THR A 88 6.73 36.00 12.60
C THR A 88 7.25 37.43 12.36
N SER A 89 6.46 38.29 11.70
CA SER A 89 6.03 39.61 12.21
C SER A 89 5.26 40.45 11.18
N GLU A 90 4.31 41.20 11.72
CA GLU A 90 3.34 42.10 11.10
C GLU A 90 3.98 43.39 10.53
N VAL A 91 3.18 44.22 9.86
CA VAL A 91 3.11 45.71 9.94
C VAL A 91 2.39 46.27 8.69
N ASP A 92 1.19 46.85 8.93
CA ASP A 92 0.62 48.13 8.43
C ASP A 92 0.74 48.53 6.93
N THR A 93 -0.09 49.38 6.32
CA THR A 93 -1.31 50.15 6.63
C THR A 93 -1.89 50.65 5.28
N VAL A 94 -3.22 50.80 5.25
CA VAL A 94 -4.08 51.78 4.53
C VAL A 94 -3.48 52.58 3.35
N ASP A 95 -4.12 52.52 2.18
CA ASP A 95 -4.46 53.77 1.45
C ASP A 95 -5.76 53.65 0.64
N THR A 96 -6.65 54.60 0.88
CA THR A 96 -7.96 54.78 0.25
C THR A 96 -7.83 55.96 -0.70
N SER A 97 -8.16 55.80 -1.98
CA SER A 97 -8.58 56.96 -2.78
C SER A 97 -9.65 56.60 -3.81
N ASP A 98 -10.71 57.39 -3.71
CA ASP A 98 -11.94 57.41 -4.50
C ASP A 98 -11.72 57.67 -5.99
N GLY A 99 -12.55 57.04 -6.82
CA GLY A 99 -12.68 57.35 -8.25
C GLY A 99 -13.99 56.82 -8.85
N ILE A 100 -15.02 57.67 -8.86
CA ILE A 100 -16.35 57.43 -9.45
C ILE A 100 -16.29 57.49 -11.00
N GLY A 101 -16.85 56.49 -11.69
CA GLY A 101 -17.14 56.54 -13.15
C GLY A 101 -17.67 55.21 -13.73
N PRO A 102 -18.53 55.20 -14.77
CA PRO A 102 -19.80 54.47 -14.75
C PRO A 102 -19.87 53.08 -15.43
N ARG A 103 -20.86 52.33 -14.97
CA ARG A 103 -21.38 51.01 -15.39
C ARG A 103 -22.05 51.04 -16.79
N PRO A 104 -22.00 49.92 -17.56
CA PRO A 104 -23.22 49.30 -18.06
C PRO A 104 -23.18 47.76 -17.87
N SER A 105 -24.12 47.18 -17.13
CA SER A 105 -25.36 46.52 -17.58
C SER A 105 -25.17 45.10 -18.12
N TYR A 106 -25.92 44.18 -17.53
CA TYR A 106 -25.82 42.73 -17.60
C TYR A 106 -26.45 42.14 -18.87
N ALA A 107 -25.81 41.10 -19.43
CA ALA A 107 -26.52 40.06 -20.18
C ALA A 107 -25.84 38.71 -19.97
N ASN A 108 -26.65 37.77 -19.47
CA ASN A 108 -26.34 36.39 -19.13
C ASN A 108 -25.69 35.60 -20.27
N ALA A 109 -24.53 34.99 -20.00
CA ALA A 109 -24.12 33.77 -20.65
C ALA A 109 -23.98 32.69 -19.57
N LYS A 110 -24.80 31.64 -19.70
CA LYS A 110 -24.88 30.46 -18.83
C LYS A 110 -23.50 30.02 -18.30
N PRO A 111 -23.38 29.71 -17.00
CA PRO A 111 -22.23 28.93 -16.54
C PRO A 111 -22.28 27.59 -17.28
N LYS A 112 -21.19 27.27 -18.01
CA LYS A 112 -20.94 25.91 -18.46
C LYS A 112 -20.93 25.01 -17.21
N PRO A 113 -21.55 23.82 -17.22
CA PRO A 113 -21.31 22.86 -16.17
C PRO A 113 -19.82 22.54 -16.20
N ILE A 114 -19.13 22.90 -15.12
CA ILE A 114 -17.88 22.27 -14.78
C ILE A 114 -18.29 20.85 -14.39
N GLU A 115 -18.18 19.91 -15.33
CA GLU A 115 -18.18 18.48 -14.99
C GLU A 115 -16.86 18.17 -14.28
N GLU A 116 -16.75 18.61 -13.03
CA GLU A 116 -15.83 18.04 -12.06
C GLU A 116 -16.67 17.17 -11.14
N VAL A 117 -16.91 15.95 -11.59
CA VAL A 117 -17.23 14.84 -10.71
C VAL A 117 -16.10 13.85 -10.93
N ASN A 118 -14.93 14.16 -10.35
CA ASN A 118 -14.00 13.12 -9.94
C ASN A 118 -14.41 12.77 -8.51
N THR A 119 -15.55 12.11 -8.36
CA THR A 119 -15.96 11.61 -7.06
C THR A 119 -15.14 10.37 -6.73
N VAL A 120 -14.90 10.16 -5.44
CA VAL A 120 -14.22 8.97 -4.91
C VAL A 120 -14.83 7.68 -5.46
N ASP A 121 -16.11 7.70 -5.81
CA ASP A 121 -16.85 6.59 -6.40
C ASP A 121 -16.33 6.19 -7.80
N ASP A 122 -15.90 7.15 -8.63
CA ASP A 122 -15.36 6.87 -9.96
C ASP A 122 -13.97 6.22 -9.86
N ALA A 123 -13.13 6.71 -8.96
CA ALA A 123 -11.83 6.10 -8.66
C ALA A 123 -11.98 4.70 -8.06
N LEU A 124 -12.99 4.50 -7.22
CA LEU A 124 -13.33 3.19 -6.67
C LEU A 124 -13.85 2.25 -7.77
N GLY A 125 -14.63 2.76 -8.72
CA GLY A 125 -15.09 2.02 -9.89
C GLY A 125 -13.94 1.53 -10.76
N GLU A 126 -12.99 2.41 -11.09
CA GLU A 126 -11.81 2.06 -11.90
C GLU A 126 -10.93 0.99 -11.23
N LEU A 127 -10.77 1.08 -9.90
CA LEU A 127 -10.06 0.07 -9.12
C LEU A 127 -10.77 -1.28 -9.18
N VAL A 128 -12.09 -1.29 -8.99
CA VAL A 128 -12.91 -2.51 -9.05
C VAL A 128 -12.83 -3.16 -10.43
N ASP A 129 -12.85 -2.38 -11.50
CA ASP A 129 -12.75 -2.91 -12.86
C ASP A 129 -11.35 -3.46 -13.16
N THR A 130 -10.32 -2.81 -12.65
CA THR A 130 -8.94 -3.34 -12.68
C THR A 130 -8.85 -4.69 -11.97
N LEU A 131 -9.45 -4.82 -10.79
CA LEU A 131 -9.47 -6.06 -10.02
C LEU A 131 -10.22 -7.17 -10.77
N LYS A 132 -11.38 -6.88 -11.37
CA LYS A 132 -12.13 -7.83 -12.20
C LYS A 132 -11.30 -8.34 -13.36
N GLU A 133 -10.55 -7.46 -14.03
CA GLU A 133 -9.69 -7.86 -15.15
C GLU A 133 -8.52 -8.74 -14.70
N MET A 134 -7.90 -8.43 -13.56
CA MET A 134 -6.87 -9.27 -12.97
C MET A 134 -7.39 -10.66 -12.63
N LEU A 135 -8.53 -10.75 -11.95
CA LEU A 135 -9.19 -12.02 -11.63
C LEU A 135 -9.50 -12.82 -12.90
N ARG A 136 -10.06 -12.18 -13.92
CA ARG A 136 -10.36 -12.81 -15.22
C ARG A 136 -9.11 -13.42 -15.87
N ARG A 137 -7.98 -12.71 -15.83
CA ARG A 137 -6.70 -13.20 -16.38
C ARG A 137 -6.15 -14.37 -15.58
N LEU A 138 -6.20 -14.29 -14.26
CA LEU A 138 -5.77 -15.37 -13.37
C LEU A 138 -6.60 -16.63 -13.58
N THR A 139 -7.94 -16.53 -13.59
CA THR A 139 -8.83 -17.67 -13.82
C THR A 139 -8.60 -18.30 -15.20
N ARG A 140 -8.38 -17.50 -16.25
CA ARG A 140 -8.03 -18.04 -17.59
C ARG A 140 -6.70 -18.79 -17.58
N LYS A 141 -5.69 -18.23 -16.91
CA LYS A 141 -4.37 -18.84 -16.86
C LYS A 141 -4.38 -20.12 -16.04
N ALA A 142 -5.10 -20.14 -14.92
CA ALA A 142 -5.33 -21.34 -14.12
C ALA A 142 -6.05 -22.43 -14.94
N GLY A 143 -7.11 -22.09 -15.68
CA GLY A 143 -7.82 -23.04 -16.54
C GLY A 143 -6.93 -23.66 -17.60
N ASN A 144 -6.08 -22.86 -18.23
CA ASN A 144 -5.11 -23.36 -19.22
C ASN A 144 -4.10 -24.34 -18.60
N ILE A 145 -3.61 -24.06 -17.38
CA ILE A 145 -2.66 -24.94 -16.67
C ILE A 145 -3.34 -26.26 -16.28
N LEU A 146 -4.57 -26.18 -15.77
CA LEU A 146 -5.31 -27.32 -15.25
C LEU A 146 -6.04 -28.12 -16.34
N LYS A 147 -6.00 -27.66 -17.60
CA LYS A 147 -6.83 -28.19 -18.70
C LYS A 147 -8.32 -28.30 -18.32
N ALA A 148 -8.77 -27.37 -17.48
CA ALA A 148 -10.11 -27.36 -16.92
C ALA A 148 -10.87 -26.14 -17.45
N ASP A 149 -12.15 -26.33 -17.76
CA ASP A 149 -12.99 -25.23 -18.21
C ASP A 149 -13.23 -24.20 -17.09
N ARG A 150 -13.54 -22.96 -17.48
CA ARG A 150 -13.62 -21.81 -16.57
C ARG A 150 -14.64 -21.98 -15.44
N THR A 151 -15.68 -22.78 -15.66
CA THR A 151 -16.71 -23.12 -14.67
C THR A 151 -16.25 -24.17 -13.67
N SER A 152 -15.27 -24.99 -14.03
CA SER A 152 -14.74 -26.04 -13.18
C SER A 152 -13.75 -25.51 -12.15
N ILE A 153 -13.07 -24.39 -12.42
CA ILE A 153 -12.03 -23.83 -11.52
C ILE A 153 -12.60 -23.39 -10.17
N PHE A 154 -13.83 -22.87 -10.14
CA PHE A 154 -14.53 -22.50 -8.91
C PHE A 154 -15.16 -23.70 -8.19
N LEU A 155 -15.14 -24.88 -8.81
CA LEU A 155 -15.67 -26.14 -8.28
C LEU A 155 -14.57 -27.11 -7.84
N LEU A 156 -13.29 -26.73 -7.96
CA LEU A 156 -12.16 -27.59 -7.55
C LEU A 156 -11.99 -27.67 -6.02
N ASP A 157 -12.82 -26.97 -5.24
CA ASP A 157 -12.84 -27.03 -3.77
C ASP A 157 -13.99 -27.90 -3.25
N GLU A 158 -14.14 -29.13 -3.78
CA GLU A 158 -15.04 -30.15 -3.19
C GLU A 158 -14.28 -31.20 -2.35
N HIS A 159 -12.95 -31.26 -2.43
CA HIS A 159 -12.16 -32.26 -1.68
C HIS A 159 -11.80 -31.86 -0.23
N SER A 160 -12.25 -30.70 0.24
CA SER A 160 -12.06 -30.22 1.62
C SER A 160 -13.19 -30.61 2.58
N ASN A 161 -14.16 -31.45 2.16
CA ASN A 161 -15.21 -32.01 3.02
C ASN A 161 -15.11 -33.54 3.05
N ILE A 162 -14.13 -34.05 3.81
CA ILE A 162 -14.25 -35.40 4.38
C ILE A 162 -14.50 -35.21 5.87
N LEU A 163 -15.74 -35.52 6.24
CA LEU A 163 -16.27 -35.62 7.61
C LEU A 163 -15.48 -36.60 8.47
#